data_AF-A0A916D2N8-F1
#
_entry.id   AF-A0A916D2N8-F1
#
_cell.length_a   1.000
_cell.length_b   1.000
_cell.length_c   1.000
_cell.angle_alpha   90.00
_cell.angle_beta   90.00
_cell.angle_gamma   90.00
#
_symmetry.space_group_name_H-M   'P 1'
#
loop_
_entity.id
_entity.type
_entity.pdbx_description
1 polymer ?
#
loop_
_entity_poly.entity_id
_entity_poly.type
_entity_poly.pdbx_seq_one_letter_code
_entity_poly.pdbx_strand_id
1 'polypeptide(L)'
;MTRLLTWTLILFVVILVGVGGAAGAPRRFAPPTPFALLFTTPEGTSCAAPCMFGIRMGQTSYAEALELLARHPLTRDLKREQSISRNGMSYHGTKVSITISRDAYGMLALVSVEIDPISLWGIKDLPYSALQFAQYGDMIEALGVPDYVEFSSSGRGRVLFSYYQHSYLRIIHLRTPDESRLYPEMGLFQLFMNKLPADVQPSMYQWLGYASVETYFDQTRR
;
A
#
# COMPACT_ATOMS: atom_id res chain seq x y z
N MET A 1 24.49 -49.45 -2.17
CA MET A 1 24.66 -48.07 -1.63
C MET A 1 24.17 -46.99 -2.60
N THR A 2 24.52 -47.03 -3.88
CA THR A 2 24.09 -46.02 -4.89
C THR A 2 22.58 -45.82 -4.98
N ARG A 3 21.77 -46.88 -4.88
CA ARG A 3 20.29 -46.79 -4.92
C ARG A 3 19.70 -46.01 -3.75
N LEU A 4 20.30 -46.07 -2.56
CA LEU A 4 19.79 -45.36 -1.37
C LEU A 4 20.03 -43.85 -1.47
N LEU A 5 21.14 -43.45 -2.12
CA LEU A 5 21.54 -42.06 -2.29
C LEU A 5 20.69 -41.32 -3.34
N THR A 6 20.24 -42.01 -4.39
CA THR A 6 19.33 -41.42 -5.39
C THR A 6 17.95 -41.14 -4.81
N TRP A 7 17.41 -42.03 -3.98
CA TRP A 7 16.11 -41.82 -3.34
C TRP A 7 16.10 -40.63 -2.38
N THR A 8 17.14 -40.46 -1.57
CA THR A 8 17.23 -39.31 -0.64
C THR A 8 17.34 -37.98 -1.38
N LEU A 9 18.07 -37.93 -2.51
CA LEU A 9 18.23 -36.72 -3.30
C LEU A 9 16.93 -36.32 -4.01
N ILE A 10 16.17 -37.28 -4.53
CA ILE A 10 14.83 -37.04 -5.10
C ILE A 10 13.89 -36.48 -4.01
N LEU A 11 13.89 -37.07 -2.82
CA LEU A 11 13.02 -36.64 -1.71
C LEU A 11 13.38 -35.21 -1.25
N PHE A 12 14.67 -34.88 -1.20
CA PHE A 12 15.14 -33.54 -0.86
C PHE A 12 14.71 -32.49 -1.90
N VAL A 13 14.83 -32.80 -3.20
CA VAL A 13 14.37 -31.91 -4.28
C VAL A 13 12.85 -31.74 -4.23
N VAL A 14 12.08 -32.81 -4.00
CA VAL A 14 10.61 -32.74 -3.88
C VAL A 14 10.20 -31.90 -2.68
N ILE A 15 10.89 -32.01 -1.53
CA ILE A 15 10.62 -31.16 -0.37
C ILE A 15 10.99 -29.70 -0.67
N LEU A 16 12.14 -29.42 -1.28
CA LEU A 16 12.54 -28.05 -1.64
C LEU A 16 11.55 -27.40 -2.63
N VAL A 17 11.11 -28.14 -3.65
CA VAL A 17 10.13 -27.65 -4.63
C VAL A 17 8.73 -27.55 -4.00
N GLY A 18 8.35 -28.48 -3.11
CA GLY A 18 7.07 -28.44 -2.41
C GLY A 18 6.96 -27.27 -1.43
N VAL A 19 8.03 -26.99 -0.67
CA VAL A 19 8.09 -25.86 0.27
C VAL A 19 8.25 -24.53 -0.48
N GLY A 20 9.04 -24.51 -1.57
CA GLY A 20 9.19 -23.33 -2.42
C GLY A 20 7.92 -22.99 -3.22
N GLY A 21 7.16 -23.99 -3.66
CA GLY A 21 5.94 -23.80 -4.44
C GLY A 21 4.76 -23.25 -3.65
N ALA A 22 4.68 -23.54 -2.34
CA ALA A 22 3.63 -23.02 -1.47
C ALA A 22 3.76 -21.50 -1.19
N ALA A 23 4.98 -20.96 -1.26
CA ALA A 23 5.22 -19.53 -1.05
C ALA A 23 4.86 -18.65 -2.26
N GLY A 24 4.72 -19.23 -3.45
CA GLY A 24 4.53 -18.49 -4.71
C GLY A 24 3.16 -18.69 -5.38
N ALA A 25 2.29 -19.56 -4.86
CA ALA A 25 0.97 -19.74 -5.44
C ALA A 25 0.11 -18.49 -5.16
N PRO A 26 -0.32 -17.74 -6.20
CA PRO A 26 -1.18 -16.58 -5.99
C PRO A 26 -2.46 -17.06 -5.29
N ARG A 27 -2.77 -16.49 -4.12
CA ARG A 27 -3.98 -16.78 -3.34
C ARG A 27 -5.21 -16.33 -4.12
N ARG A 28 -5.62 -17.10 -5.14
CA ARG A 28 -6.71 -16.77 -6.07
C ARG A 28 -8.12 -16.99 -5.51
N PHE A 29 -8.27 -17.42 -4.24
CA PHE A 29 -9.56 -17.81 -3.67
C PHE A 29 -10.06 -16.95 -2.51
N ALA A 30 -9.27 -15.99 -2.01
CA ALA A 30 -9.79 -15.00 -1.08
C ALA A 30 -10.54 -13.93 -1.90
N PRO A 31 -11.79 -13.57 -1.54
CA PRO A 31 -12.44 -12.41 -2.14
C PRO A 31 -11.55 -11.18 -1.92
N PRO A 32 -11.39 -10.29 -2.92
CA PRO A 32 -10.51 -9.14 -2.80
C PRO A 32 -10.95 -8.29 -1.61
N THR A 33 -10.01 -7.99 -0.70
CA THR A 33 -10.26 -7.05 0.38
C THR A 33 -10.68 -5.70 -0.21
N PRO A 34 -11.49 -4.88 0.48
CA PRO A 34 -11.81 -3.54 -0.02
C PRO A 34 -10.59 -2.71 -0.39
N PHE A 35 -9.48 -2.93 0.33
CA PHE A 35 -8.19 -2.33 0.05
C PHE A 35 -7.59 -2.76 -1.29
N ALA A 36 -7.75 -4.02 -1.69
CA ALA A 36 -7.27 -4.53 -2.99
C ALA A 36 -7.94 -3.84 -4.19
N LEU A 37 -9.14 -3.25 -4.03
CA LEU A 37 -9.81 -2.47 -5.07
C LEU A 37 -9.08 -1.17 -5.42
N LEU A 38 -8.19 -0.67 -4.54
CA LEU A 38 -7.28 0.42 -4.89
C LEU A 38 -6.27 0.00 -5.97
N PHE A 39 -6.04 -1.31 -6.11
CA PHE A 39 -5.02 -1.88 -6.98
C PHE A 39 -5.57 -2.59 -8.22
N THR A 40 -6.70 -2.10 -8.72
CA THR A 40 -7.34 -2.58 -9.96
C THR A 40 -7.28 -1.56 -11.09
N THR A 41 -7.46 -2.04 -12.32
CA THR A 41 -7.68 -1.18 -13.48
C THR A 41 -9.10 -0.60 -13.48
N PRO A 42 -9.42 0.40 -14.33
CA PRO A 42 -10.79 0.90 -14.48
C PRO A 42 -11.82 -0.17 -14.84
N GLU A 43 -11.39 -1.26 -15.47
CA GLU A 43 -12.21 -2.41 -15.83
C GLU A 43 -12.42 -3.39 -14.65
N GLY A 44 -11.84 -3.10 -13.47
CA GLY A 44 -11.94 -3.92 -12.26
C GLY A 44 -10.96 -5.10 -12.22
N THR A 45 -10.06 -5.22 -13.19
CA THR A 45 -9.07 -6.31 -13.21
C THR A 45 -7.90 -6.02 -12.28
N SER A 46 -7.41 -7.03 -11.56
CA SER A 46 -6.24 -6.89 -10.68
C SER A 46 -4.96 -6.66 -11.49
N CYS A 47 -4.09 -5.77 -10.99
CA CYS A 47 -2.79 -5.55 -11.60
C CYS A 47 -1.72 -6.55 -11.13
N ALA A 48 -0.83 -6.96 -12.04
CA ALA A 48 0.28 -7.88 -11.73
C ALA A 48 1.40 -7.22 -10.89
N ALA A 49 1.52 -5.89 -10.97
CA ALA A 49 2.36 -5.06 -10.11
C ALA A 49 1.46 -3.99 -9.49
N PRO A 50 1.80 -3.41 -8.31
CA PRO A 50 0.94 -2.42 -7.69
C PRO A 50 0.70 -1.24 -8.63
N CYS A 51 -0.53 -1.12 -9.10
CA CYS A 51 -1.02 -0.02 -9.90
C CYS A 51 -2.14 0.62 -9.07
N MET A 52 -2.09 1.88 -8.71
CA MET A 52 -3.18 2.47 -7.93
C MET A 52 -4.22 3.03 -8.89
N PHE A 53 -5.44 2.50 -8.90
CA PHE A 53 -6.49 2.86 -9.86
C PHE A 53 -6.09 2.67 -11.34
N GLY A 54 -5.21 1.71 -11.62
CA GLY A 54 -4.60 1.51 -12.95
C GLY A 54 -3.34 2.34 -13.20
N ILE A 55 -3.02 3.30 -12.34
CA ILE A 55 -1.85 4.18 -12.49
C ILE A 55 -0.57 3.45 -12.11
N ARG A 56 0.44 3.50 -12.98
CA ARG A 56 1.77 2.95 -12.74
C ARG A 56 2.81 4.08 -12.72
N MET A 57 3.48 4.27 -11.59
CA MET A 57 4.48 5.33 -11.46
C MET A 57 5.63 5.12 -12.45
N GLY A 58 6.08 6.22 -13.05
CA GLY A 58 7.12 6.22 -14.10
C GLY A 58 6.64 5.76 -15.49
N GLN A 59 5.47 5.14 -15.61
CA GLN A 59 4.91 4.69 -16.90
C GLN A 59 3.71 5.55 -17.32
N THR A 60 2.78 5.79 -16.39
CA THR A 60 1.55 6.55 -16.64
C THR A 60 1.84 8.05 -16.66
N SER A 61 1.42 8.74 -17.73
CA SER A 61 1.52 10.20 -17.81
C SER A 61 0.52 10.89 -16.88
N TYR A 62 0.73 12.18 -16.56
CA TYR A 62 -0.23 12.92 -15.73
C TYR A 62 -1.62 13.01 -16.38
N ALA A 63 -1.69 13.22 -17.70
CA ALA A 63 -2.97 13.28 -18.42
C ALA A 63 -3.68 11.92 -18.42
N GLU A 64 -2.94 10.84 -18.69
CA GLU A 64 -3.47 9.47 -18.64
C GLU A 64 -3.97 9.11 -17.23
N ALA A 65 -3.26 9.53 -16.17
CA ALA A 65 -3.71 9.32 -14.80
C ALA A 65 -5.07 10.00 -14.51
N LEU A 66 -5.29 11.21 -15.02
CA LEU A 66 -6.59 11.89 -14.91
C LEU A 66 -7.71 11.11 -15.62
N GLU A 67 -7.42 10.55 -16.79
CA GLU A 67 -8.37 9.72 -17.55
C GLU A 67 -8.68 8.39 -16.86
N LEU A 68 -7.67 7.74 -16.29
CA LEU A 68 -7.84 6.52 -15.49
C LEU A 68 -8.74 6.80 -14.28
N LEU A 69 -8.48 7.86 -13.52
CA LEU A 69 -9.32 8.26 -12.38
C LEU A 69 -10.73 8.68 -12.80
N ALA A 70 -10.91 9.24 -14.00
CA ALA A 70 -12.23 9.58 -14.51
C ALA A 70 -13.08 8.35 -14.85
N ARG A 71 -12.45 7.22 -15.20
CA ARG A 71 -13.12 5.96 -15.56
C ARG A 71 -13.21 4.97 -14.40
N HIS A 72 -12.29 5.05 -13.44
CA HIS A 72 -12.17 4.06 -12.39
C HIS A 72 -13.41 4.05 -11.45
N PRO A 73 -14.01 2.88 -11.16
CA PRO A 73 -15.26 2.79 -10.39
C PRO A 73 -15.21 3.48 -9.01
N LEU A 74 -14.05 3.46 -8.35
CA LEU A 74 -13.89 4.10 -7.03
C LEU A 74 -13.78 5.64 -7.08
N THR A 75 -13.47 6.22 -8.25
CA THR A 75 -13.06 7.63 -8.31
C THR A 75 -13.87 8.47 -9.31
N ARG A 76 -14.58 7.83 -10.25
CA ARG A 76 -15.34 8.51 -11.31
C ARG A 76 -16.40 9.48 -10.79
N ASP A 77 -16.99 9.18 -9.64
CA ASP A 77 -18.08 9.94 -9.01
C ASP A 77 -17.57 10.98 -7.99
N LEU A 78 -16.25 11.09 -7.80
CA LEU A 78 -15.65 12.06 -6.88
C LEU A 78 -15.66 13.48 -7.46
N LYS A 79 -15.85 14.47 -6.58
CA LYS A 79 -15.78 15.88 -6.97
C LYS A 79 -14.33 16.25 -7.30
N ARG A 80 -14.10 16.74 -8.52
CA ARG A 80 -12.77 17.17 -8.99
C ARG A 80 -12.54 18.63 -8.65
N GLU A 81 -11.35 18.94 -8.15
CA GLU A 81 -10.94 20.29 -7.79
C GLU A 81 -9.47 20.49 -8.13
N GLN A 82 -9.15 21.60 -8.80
CA GLN A 82 -7.78 21.90 -9.17
C GLN A 82 -7.00 22.32 -7.93
N SER A 83 -5.91 21.62 -7.63
CA SER A 83 -5.06 21.93 -6.48
C SER A 83 -3.96 22.91 -6.91
N ILE A 84 -4.15 24.19 -6.58
CA ILE A 84 -3.19 25.26 -6.90
C ILE A 84 -1.86 25.01 -6.18
N SER A 85 -1.90 24.64 -4.90
CA SER A 85 -0.70 24.47 -4.07
C SER A 85 0.16 23.27 -4.46
N ARG A 86 -0.43 22.23 -5.06
CA ARG A 86 0.26 20.99 -5.41
C ARG A 86 0.52 20.83 -6.90
N ASN A 87 0.23 21.85 -7.72
CA ASN A 87 0.32 21.76 -9.18
C ASN A 87 -0.38 20.47 -9.70
N GLY A 88 -1.63 20.25 -9.28
CA GLY A 88 -2.27 18.95 -9.39
C GLY A 88 -3.79 18.98 -9.44
N MET A 89 -4.38 17.80 -9.28
CA MET A 89 -5.83 17.60 -9.20
C MET A 89 -6.16 16.84 -7.92
N SER A 90 -7.17 17.32 -7.21
CA SER A 90 -7.74 16.65 -6.06
C SER A 90 -9.15 16.14 -6.40
N TYR A 91 -9.48 14.97 -5.87
CA TYR A 91 -10.76 14.30 -5.98
C TYR A 91 -11.28 14.12 -4.56
N HIS A 92 -12.46 14.65 -4.27
CA HIS A 92 -13.02 14.71 -2.93
C HIS A 92 -14.31 13.90 -2.85
N GLY A 93 -14.37 13.00 -1.87
CA GLY A 93 -15.58 12.34 -1.37
C GLY A 93 -15.71 12.54 0.14
N THR A 94 -16.76 11.99 0.77
CA THR A 94 -17.01 12.18 2.21
C THR A 94 -15.86 11.70 3.11
N LYS A 95 -15.30 10.53 2.78
CA LYS A 95 -14.33 9.80 3.63
C LYS A 95 -13.05 9.43 2.93
N VAL A 96 -12.86 9.88 1.69
CA VAL A 96 -11.62 9.67 0.95
C VAL A 96 -11.32 10.92 0.14
N SER A 97 -10.06 11.32 0.13
CA SER A 97 -9.54 12.30 -0.81
C SER A 97 -8.38 11.69 -1.58
N ILE A 98 -8.39 11.90 -2.90
CA ILE A 98 -7.29 11.48 -3.76
C ILE A 98 -6.65 12.74 -4.31
N THR A 99 -5.34 12.84 -4.23
CA THR A 99 -4.59 13.95 -4.79
C THR A 99 -3.53 13.40 -5.72
N ILE A 100 -3.49 13.91 -6.93
CA ILE A 100 -2.38 13.65 -7.86
C ILE A 100 -1.64 14.96 -8.14
N SER A 101 -0.32 14.89 -8.24
CA SER A 101 0.51 16.05 -8.61
C SER A 101 1.49 15.69 -9.71
N ARG A 102 1.93 16.71 -10.44
CA ARG A 102 2.99 16.60 -11.43
C ARG A 102 4.25 17.36 -11.00
N ASP A 103 5.39 16.93 -11.50
CA ASP A 103 6.66 17.62 -11.29
C ASP A 103 6.79 18.85 -12.22
N ALA A 104 7.94 19.52 -12.16
CA ALA A 104 8.25 20.69 -12.99
C ALA A 104 8.26 20.39 -14.51
N TYR A 105 8.37 19.12 -14.90
CA TYR A 105 8.37 18.68 -16.30
C TYR A 105 6.98 18.19 -16.75
N GLY A 106 5.96 18.31 -15.89
CA GLY A 106 4.60 17.86 -16.20
C GLY A 106 4.39 16.34 -16.06
N MET A 107 5.38 15.60 -15.54
CA MET A 107 5.28 14.16 -15.32
C MET A 107 4.58 13.86 -14.00
N LEU A 108 3.82 12.76 -13.94
CA LEU A 108 3.17 12.33 -12.70
C LEU A 108 4.21 12.09 -11.60
N ALA A 109 4.07 12.81 -10.49
CA ALA A 109 5.04 12.82 -9.39
C ALA A 109 4.52 12.08 -8.16
N LEU A 110 3.22 12.21 -7.86
CA LEU A 110 2.59 11.64 -6.68
C LEU A 110 1.14 11.27 -6.96
N VAL A 111 0.73 10.14 -6.39
CA VAL A 111 -0.68 9.80 -6.11
C VAL A 111 -0.80 9.62 -4.61
N SER A 112 -1.70 10.36 -3.97
CA SER A 112 -1.98 10.26 -2.53
C SER A 112 -3.45 9.91 -2.33
N VAL A 113 -3.73 8.96 -1.43
CA VAL A 113 -5.09 8.64 -0.98
C VAL A 113 -5.14 8.86 0.52
N GLU A 114 -5.97 9.78 0.97
CA GLU A 114 -6.24 10.04 2.40
C GLU A 114 -7.60 9.45 2.74
N ILE A 115 -7.67 8.67 3.82
CA ILE A 115 -8.90 8.01 4.30
C ILE A 115 -9.32 8.69 5.60
N ASP A 116 -10.62 8.93 5.71
CA ASP A 116 -11.24 9.74 6.75
C ASP A 116 -10.55 11.11 6.92
N PRO A 117 -10.45 11.91 5.84
CA PRO A 117 -9.87 13.23 5.94
C PRO A 117 -10.69 14.02 6.95
N ILE A 118 -10.06 14.46 8.05
CA ILE A 118 -10.67 15.24 9.13
C ILE A 118 -11.54 16.33 8.48
N SER A 119 -12.86 16.17 8.57
CA SER A 119 -13.81 16.76 7.63
C SER A 119 -13.89 18.28 7.76
N LEU A 120 -13.76 18.97 6.62
CA LEU A 120 -14.15 20.39 6.48
C LEU A 120 -15.21 20.62 5.40
N TRP A 121 -15.67 19.59 4.68
CA TRP A 121 -16.51 19.81 3.49
C TRP A 121 -17.63 18.77 3.33
N GLY A 122 -18.87 19.25 3.25
CA GLY A 122 -20.09 18.45 3.04
C GLY A 122 -20.25 18.00 1.59
N ILE A 123 -19.57 16.91 1.23
CA ILE A 123 -19.59 16.32 -0.13
C ILE A 123 -20.23 14.92 -0.06
N LYS A 124 -20.80 14.47 -1.19
CA LYS A 124 -21.63 13.27 -1.38
C LYS A 124 -20.84 11.96 -1.16
N ASP A 125 -21.54 10.95 -0.64
CA ASP A 125 -21.01 9.64 -0.25
C ASP A 125 -20.36 8.88 -1.40
N LEU A 126 -19.18 8.31 -1.12
CA LEU A 126 -18.60 7.26 -1.96
C LEU A 126 -19.50 6.03 -1.89
N PRO A 127 -19.77 5.34 -3.01
CA PRO A 127 -20.55 4.10 -3.01
C PRO A 127 -19.88 2.96 -2.22
N TYR A 128 -18.62 3.13 -1.76
CA TYR A 128 -17.86 2.15 -1.02
C TYR A 128 -17.19 2.77 0.22
N SER A 129 -17.94 2.84 1.31
CA SER A 129 -17.44 3.02 2.69
C SER A 129 -16.46 1.93 3.14
N ALA A 130 -16.22 0.91 2.31
CA ALA A 130 -15.44 -0.26 2.63
C ALA A 130 -13.95 0.03 2.93
N LEU A 131 -13.40 1.14 2.42
CA LEU A 131 -12.04 1.58 2.78
C LEU A 131 -11.95 2.20 4.17
N GLN A 132 -13.07 2.64 4.77
CA GLN A 132 -13.08 3.22 6.12
C GLN A 132 -12.62 2.21 7.18
N PHE A 133 -12.84 0.93 6.90
CA PHE A 133 -12.46 -0.17 7.77
C PHE A 133 -11.23 -0.89 7.27
N ALA A 134 -10.50 -0.34 6.30
CA ALA A 134 -9.27 -0.96 5.83
C ALA A 134 -8.24 -0.93 6.97
N GLN A 135 -7.76 -2.12 7.31
CA GLN A 135 -6.80 -2.32 8.39
C GLN A 135 -5.43 -2.68 7.81
N TYR A 136 -4.41 -2.64 8.67
CA TYR A 136 -3.07 -3.06 8.32
C TYR A 136 -3.02 -4.51 7.81
N GLY A 137 -3.84 -5.40 8.36
CA GLY A 137 -3.99 -6.78 7.89
C GLY A 137 -4.49 -6.89 6.45
N ASP A 138 -5.50 -6.08 6.06
CA ASP A 138 -6.04 -6.06 4.70
C ASP A 138 -4.97 -5.64 3.67
N MET A 139 -4.10 -4.71 4.08
CA MET A 139 -2.96 -4.27 3.28
C MET A 139 -1.95 -5.40 3.09
N ILE A 140 -1.58 -6.11 4.17
CA ILE A 140 -0.66 -7.24 4.11
C ILE A 140 -1.24 -8.37 3.24
N GLU A 141 -2.55 -8.60 3.32
CA GLU A 141 -3.23 -9.59 2.48
C GLU A 141 -3.21 -9.20 0.99
N ALA A 142 -3.44 -7.92 0.68
CA ALA A 142 -3.53 -7.45 -0.70
C ALA A 142 -2.17 -7.25 -1.39
N LEU A 143 -1.17 -6.75 -0.66
CA LEU A 143 0.12 -6.32 -1.21
C LEU A 143 1.28 -7.23 -0.79
N GLY A 144 1.07 -8.13 0.15
CA GLY A 144 2.14 -8.80 0.86
C GLY A 144 2.77 -7.92 1.93
N VAL A 145 3.91 -8.35 2.45
CA VAL A 145 4.59 -7.70 3.57
C VAL A 145 5.42 -6.50 3.09
N PRO A 146 5.50 -5.40 3.86
CA PRO A 146 6.36 -4.28 3.51
C PRO A 146 7.84 -4.67 3.63
N ASP A 147 8.70 -4.00 2.87
CA ASP A 147 10.15 -4.15 2.98
C ASP A 147 10.64 -3.54 4.30
N TYR A 148 10.10 -2.36 4.66
CA TYR A 148 10.47 -1.63 5.87
C TYR A 148 9.26 -1.05 6.58
N VAL A 149 9.43 -0.83 7.88
CA VAL A 149 8.53 -0.06 8.72
C VAL A 149 9.29 1.07 9.41
N GLU A 150 8.63 2.21 9.64
CA GLU A 150 9.18 3.32 10.42
C GLU A 150 8.16 3.75 11.46
N PHE A 151 8.62 3.88 12.69
CA PHE A 151 7.83 4.36 13.80
C PHE A 151 8.13 5.85 14.00
N SER A 152 7.13 6.69 13.76
CA SER A 152 7.28 8.13 13.98
C SER A 152 6.30 8.63 15.01
N SER A 153 6.77 9.54 15.85
CA SER A 153 5.95 10.33 16.76
C SER A 153 5.78 11.77 16.27
N SER A 154 6.22 12.10 15.05
CA SER A 154 6.11 13.46 14.50
C SER A 154 4.71 13.72 13.91
N GLY A 155 4.12 14.88 14.18
CA GLY A 155 2.87 15.33 13.56
C GLY A 155 1.60 14.99 14.36
N ARG A 156 0.56 14.46 13.69
CA ARG A 156 -0.80 14.19 14.24
C ARG A 156 -0.87 13.02 15.24
N GLY A 157 0.25 12.50 15.73
CA GLY A 157 0.29 11.41 16.70
C GLY A 157 1.42 10.41 16.44
N ARG A 158 1.31 9.23 17.06
CA ARG A 158 2.18 8.09 16.76
C ARG A 158 1.65 7.44 15.49
N VAL A 159 2.49 7.38 14.46
CA VAL A 159 2.15 6.75 13.19
C VAL A 159 3.14 5.65 12.89
N LEU A 160 2.68 4.68 12.11
CA LEU A 160 3.50 3.66 11.49
C LEU A 160 3.53 3.95 9.99
N PHE A 161 4.73 4.06 9.43
CA PHE A 161 4.91 4.01 8.00
C PHE A 161 5.27 2.60 7.57
N SER A 162 4.65 2.12 6.51
CA SER A 162 4.95 0.85 5.85
C SER A 162 5.44 1.14 4.44
N TYR A 163 6.64 0.67 4.10
CA TYR A 163 7.32 0.96 2.84
C TYR A 163 7.40 -0.30 1.96
N TYR A 164 6.94 -0.17 0.72
CA TYR A 164 7.10 -1.17 -0.35
C TYR A 164 7.99 -0.54 -1.43
N GLN A 165 9.30 -0.67 -1.27
CA GLN A 165 10.30 0.05 -2.07
C GLN A 165 10.18 -0.22 -3.56
N HIS A 166 10.03 -1.49 -3.93
CA HIS A 166 9.91 -1.93 -5.32
C HIS A 166 8.63 -1.42 -6.00
N SER A 167 7.64 -1.04 -5.19
CA SER A 167 6.32 -0.59 -5.63
C SER A 167 6.14 0.92 -5.48
N TYR A 168 7.19 1.64 -5.07
CA TYR A 168 7.17 3.08 -4.82
C TYR A 168 6.05 3.54 -3.88
N LEU A 169 5.60 2.63 -3.01
CA LEU A 169 4.40 2.78 -2.20
C LEU A 169 4.80 2.97 -0.73
N ARG A 170 4.17 3.95 -0.10
CA ARG A 170 4.28 4.21 1.33
C ARG A 170 2.90 4.36 1.92
N ILE A 171 2.66 3.68 3.04
CA ILE A 171 1.37 3.67 3.70
C ILE A 171 1.53 4.15 5.14
N ILE A 172 0.60 4.95 5.62
CA ILE A 172 0.56 5.49 6.98
C ILE A 172 -0.60 4.86 7.72
N HIS A 173 -0.32 4.36 8.92
CA HIS A 173 -1.31 3.84 9.85
C HIS A 173 -1.33 4.69 11.13
N LEU A 174 -2.51 4.87 11.71
CA LEU A 174 -2.64 5.46 13.04
C LEU A 174 -2.30 4.41 14.09
N ARG A 175 -1.47 4.79 15.06
CA ARG A 175 -1.20 4.00 16.26
C ARG A 175 -1.75 4.69 17.49
N THR A 176 -2.28 3.91 18.41
CA THR A 176 -2.66 4.44 19.73
C THR A 176 -1.41 4.59 20.63
N PRO A 177 -1.44 5.49 21.63
CA PRO A 177 -0.30 5.70 22.53
C PRO A 177 0.14 4.43 23.28
N ASP A 178 -0.78 3.52 23.58
CA ASP A 178 -0.51 2.34 24.41
C ASP A 178 -0.08 1.11 23.59
N GLU A 179 -0.09 1.22 22.26
CA GLU A 179 0.33 0.13 21.37
C GLU A 179 1.84 -0.06 21.37
N SER A 180 2.28 -1.11 22.07
CA SER A 180 3.67 -1.60 22.07
C SER A 180 3.95 -2.65 21.00
N ARG A 181 2.96 -2.99 20.15
CA ARG A 181 3.06 -4.02 19.11
C ARG A 181 2.42 -3.54 17.80
N LEU A 182 2.80 -4.19 16.71
CA LEU A 182 2.10 -4.06 15.43
C LEU A 182 0.87 -4.99 15.44
N TYR A 183 -0.31 -4.42 15.20
CA TYR A 183 -1.57 -5.14 15.17
C TYR A 183 -2.17 -5.14 13.76
N PRO A 184 -2.70 -6.26 13.25
CA PRO A 184 -3.37 -6.27 11.96
C PRO A 184 -4.59 -5.32 11.94
N GLU A 185 -5.17 -5.00 13.09
CA GLU A 185 -6.34 -4.12 13.21
C GLU A 185 -6.02 -2.62 13.14
N MET A 186 -4.73 -2.22 13.04
CA MET A 186 -4.35 -0.81 12.96
C MET A 186 -5.01 -0.13 11.76
N GLY A 187 -5.66 1.01 12.01
CA GLY A 187 -6.40 1.76 11.00
C GLY A 187 -5.48 2.38 9.95
N LEU A 188 -5.86 2.21 8.70
CA LEU A 188 -5.22 2.87 7.56
C LEU A 188 -5.60 4.35 7.50
N PHE A 189 -4.61 5.23 7.39
CA PHE A 189 -4.82 6.68 7.32
C PHE A 189 -4.56 7.23 5.93
N GLN A 190 -3.41 6.90 5.36
CA GLN A 190 -2.98 7.51 4.11
C GLN A 190 -2.07 6.60 3.29
N LEU A 191 -2.15 6.73 1.97
CA LEU A 191 -1.32 6.02 1.01
C LEU A 191 -0.67 7.01 0.07
N PHE A 192 0.57 6.73 -0.30
CA PHE A 192 1.35 7.49 -1.25
C PHE A 192 1.99 6.54 -2.25
N MET A 193 1.84 6.83 -3.53
CA MET A 193 2.62 6.23 -4.59
C MET A 193 3.45 7.34 -5.23
N ASN A 194 4.76 7.27 -5.05
CA ASN A 194 5.69 8.33 -5.44
C ASN A 194 6.40 7.97 -6.76
N LYS A 195 6.89 8.97 -7.49
CA LYS A 195 7.70 8.74 -8.69
C LYS A 195 9.04 8.07 -8.38
N LEU A 196 9.60 8.37 -7.21
CA LEU A 196 10.86 7.84 -6.72
C LEU A 196 10.61 7.02 -5.44
N PRO A 197 11.37 5.95 -5.21
CA PRO A 197 11.22 5.17 -4.00
C PRO A 197 11.71 6.01 -2.82
N ALA A 198 11.24 5.68 -1.61
CA ALA A 198 11.78 6.33 -0.43
C ALA A 198 13.22 5.84 -0.21
N ASP A 199 14.15 6.79 -0.04
CA ASP A 199 15.50 6.47 0.39
C ASP A 199 15.46 5.76 1.74
N VAL A 200 16.23 4.68 1.88
CA VAL A 200 16.36 3.97 3.16
C VAL A 200 16.98 4.91 4.18
N GLN A 201 16.27 5.19 5.26
CA GLN A 201 16.77 6.04 6.35
C GLN A 201 17.12 5.18 7.57
N PRO A 202 18.02 5.65 8.47
CA PRO A 202 18.34 4.94 9.71
C PRO A 202 17.13 4.72 10.64
N SER A 203 16.03 5.45 10.45
CA SER A 203 14.76 5.27 11.17
C SER A 203 13.88 4.16 10.59
N MET A 204 14.26 3.56 9.46
CA MET A 204 13.53 2.46 8.82
C MET A 204 14.07 1.11 9.29
N TYR A 205 13.16 0.24 9.71
CA TYR A 205 13.47 -1.10 10.20
C TYR A 205 12.93 -2.13 9.22
N GLN A 206 13.68 -3.22 8.97
CA GLN A 206 13.15 -4.34 8.19
C GLN A 206 11.89 -4.91 8.87
N TRP A 207 10.91 -5.33 8.08
CA TRP A 207 9.70 -5.94 8.64
C TRP A 207 10.02 -7.27 9.33
N LEU A 208 9.70 -7.38 10.62
CA LEU A 208 9.92 -8.58 11.46
C LEU A 208 8.62 -9.29 11.83
N GLY A 209 7.50 -8.94 11.19
CA GLY A 209 6.18 -9.47 11.53
C GLY A 209 5.42 -8.64 12.57
N TYR A 210 4.31 -9.20 13.05
CA TYR A 210 3.50 -8.62 14.12
C TYR A 210 4.19 -8.82 15.49
N ALA A 211 5.32 -8.13 15.68
CA ALA A 211 6.15 -8.20 16.87
C ALA A 211 6.00 -6.95 17.75
N SER A 212 6.63 -6.97 18.92
CA SER A 212 6.74 -5.78 19.76
C SER A 212 7.64 -4.74 19.10
N VAL A 213 7.31 -3.46 19.30
CA VAL A 213 8.09 -2.33 18.77
C VAL A 213 9.50 -2.31 19.38
N GLU A 214 9.65 -2.73 20.63
CA GLU A 214 10.96 -2.88 21.29
C GLU A 214 11.89 -3.83 20.52
N THR A 215 11.35 -4.92 19.96
CA THR A 215 12.11 -5.87 19.14
C THR A 215 12.73 -5.22 17.90
N TYR A 216 12.03 -4.25 17.29
CA TYR A 216 12.55 -3.49 16.15
C TYR A 216 13.72 -2.59 16.57
N PHE A 217 13.63 -1.95 17.74
CA PHE A 217 14.69 -1.07 18.26
C PHE A 217 15.92 -1.81 18.80
N ASP A 218 15.79 -3.05 19.26
CA ASP A 218 16.94 -3.81 19.80
C ASP A 218 17.90 -4.29 18.68
N GLN A 219 17.39 -4.52 17.46
CA GLN A 219 18.24 -4.95 16.34
C GLN A 219 19.28 -3.91 15.91
N THR A 220 19.02 -2.61 16.09
CA THR A 220 19.97 -1.56 15.67
C THR A 220 21.16 -1.40 16.61
N ARG A 221 21.17 -2.10 17.76
CA ARG A 221 22.27 -2.06 18.74
C ARG A 221 23.32 -3.14 18.53
N ARG A 222 23.12 -4.06 17.58
CA ARG A 222 24.04 -5.16 17.27
C ARG A 222 24.79 -4.87 15.98
#